data_AF-A0A654ACQ8-F1
#
_entry.id   AF-A0A654ACQ8-F1
#
_cell.length_a   1.000
_cell.length_b   1.000
_cell.length_c   1.000
_cell.angle_alpha   90.00
_cell.angle_beta   90.00
_cell.angle_gamma   90.00
#
_symmetry.space_group_name_H-M   'P 1'
#
loop_
_entity.id
_entity.type
_entity.pdbx_description
1 polymer ?
#
loop_
_entity_poly.entity_id
_entity_poly.type
_entity_poly.pdbx_seq_one_letter_code
_entity_poly.pdbx_strand_id
1 'polypeptide(L)' 'MHQLKNSPQKRYEDFVSNYPNIYNRIPLYMIASYLGISRKTLTRVRGGK' A
#
# COMPACT_ATOMS: atom_id res chain seq x y z
N MET A 1 -14.43 20.11 0.42
CA MET A 1 -13.56 19.36 -0.51
C MET A 1 -13.35 17.96 0.04
N HIS A 2 -14.04 16.99 -0.56
CA HIS A 2 -14.10 15.60 -0.11
C HIS A 2 -12.76 14.89 -0.34
N GLN A 3 -12.12 14.36 0.71
CA GLN A 3 -11.11 13.31 0.57
C GLN A 3 -11.48 12.18 1.52
N LEU A 4 -12.44 11.37 1.07
CA LEU A 4 -12.88 10.16 1.74
C LEU A 4 -11.73 9.15 1.79
N LYS A 5 -11.20 8.93 2.99
CA LYS A 5 -10.69 7.67 3.54
C LYS A 5 -10.53 6.52 2.54
N ASN A 6 -9.53 6.56 1.66
CA ASN A 6 -9.18 5.40 0.83
C ASN A 6 -8.83 4.22 1.75
N SER A 7 -9.42 3.06 1.51
CA SER A 7 -9.13 1.83 2.24
C SER A 7 -7.64 1.44 2.07
N PRO A 8 -7.04 0.70 3.02
CA PRO A 8 -5.67 0.19 2.86
C PRO A 8 -5.44 -0.56 1.54
N GLN A 9 -6.48 -1.26 1.06
CA GLN A 9 -6.49 -1.92 -0.24
C GLN A 9 -6.31 -0.93 -1.39
N LYS A 10 -7.16 0.09 -1.44
CA LYS A 10 -7.16 1.06 -2.53
C LYS A 10 -5.84 1.84 -2.60
N ARG A 11 -5.31 2.24 -1.43
CA ARG A 11 -4.01 2.92 -1.35
C ARG A 11 -2.87 2.04 -1.88
N TYR A 12 -2.90 0.74 -1.58
CA TYR A 12 -1.90 -0.21 -2.08
C TYR A 12 -2.02 -0.40 -3.59
N GLU A 13 -3.22 -0.57 -4.12
CA GLU A 13 -3.48 -0.69 -5.56
C GLU A 13 -3.01 0.55 -6.31
N ASP A 14 -3.34 1.74 -5.81
CA ASP A 14 -2.90 3.01 -6.40
C ASP A 14 -1.36 3.11 -6.38
N PHE A 15 -0.71 2.70 -5.28
CA PHE A 15 0.75 2.66 -5.21
C PHE A 15 1.36 1.72 -6.24
N VAL A 16 0.88 0.48 -6.36
CA VAL A 16 1.43 -0.49 -7.32
C VAL A 16 1.19 -0.02 -8.76
N SER A 17 0.05 0.60 -9.04
CA SER A 17 -0.29 1.14 -10.37
C SER A 17 0.61 2.31 -10.77
N ASN A 18 0.82 3.27 -9.86
CA ASN A 18 1.68 4.43 -10.13
C ASN A 18 3.18 4.07 -10.14
N TYR A 19 3.54 3.00 -9.44
CA TYR A 19 4.92 2.66 -9.15
C TYR A 19 5.23 1.16 -9.35
N PRO A 20 5.03 0.61 -10.58
CA PRO A 20 5.10 -0.83 -10.83
C PRO A 20 6.48 -1.45 -10.58
N ASN A 21 7.55 -0.64 -10.69
CA ASN A 21 8.94 -1.13 -10.65
C ASN A 21 9.60 -1.09 -9.27
N ILE A 22 8.98 -0.48 -8.26
CA ILE A 22 9.62 -0.27 -6.95
C ILE A 22 9.13 -1.23 -5.88
N TYR A 23 7.93 -1.80 -6.01
CA TYR A 23 7.34 -2.66 -4.98
C TYR A 23 8.27 -3.82 -4.54
N ASN A 24 9.03 -4.41 -5.49
CA ASN A 24 9.97 -5.51 -5.23
C ASN A 24 11.37 -5.07 -4.80
N ARG A 25 11.70 -3.77 -4.92
CA ARG A 25 13.04 -3.25 -4.69
C ARG A 25 13.20 -2.58 -3.31
N ILE A 26 12.10 -2.26 -2.66
CA ILE A 26 12.11 -1.57 -1.37
C ILE A 26 11.55 -2.44 -0.24
N PRO A 27 12.07 -2.28 1.00
CA PRO A 27 11.55 -3.01 2.15
C PRO A 27 10.06 -2.73 2.41
N LEU A 28 9.34 -3.78 2.82
CA LEU A 28 7.90 -3.73 3.09
C LEU A 28 7.50 -2.66 4.13
N TYR A 29 8.35 -2.41 5.12
CA TYR A 29 8.07 -1.43 6.17
C TYR A 29 8.04 0.01 5.64
N MET A 30 8.84 0.32 4.61
CA MET A 30 8.85 1.64 3.98
C MET A 30 7.55 1.88 3.23
N ILE A 31 7.08 0.87 2.48
CA ILE A 31 5.78 0.91 1.80
C ILE A 31 4.65 1.10 2.81
N ALA A 32 4.67 0.35 3.92
CA ALA A 32 3.67 0.47 4.97
C ALA A 32 3.62 1.89 5.57
N SER A 33 4.78 2.48 5.84
CA SER A 33 4.89 3.84 6.34
C SER A 33 4.37 4.87 5.33
N TYR A 34 4.70 4.73 4.05
CA TYR A 34 4.23 5.61 2.98
C TYR A 34 2.70 5.57 2.84
N LEU A 35 2.11 4.37 2.90
CA LEU A 35 0.66 4.17 2.79
C LEU A 35 -0.11 4.54 4.07
N GLY A 36 0.60 4.83 5.16
CA GLY A 36 0.02 5.14 6.47
C GLY A 36 -0.70 3.95 7.09
N ILE A 37 -0.17 2.73 6.90
CA ILE A 37 -0.76 1.49 7.42
C ILE A 37 0.30 0.65 8.15
N SER A 38 -0.14 -0.29 8.98
CA SER A 38 0.78 -1.21 9.65
C SER A 38 1.36 -2.23 8.66
N ARG A 39 2.55 -2.78 8.95
CA ARG A 39 3.13 -3.90 8.18
C ARG A 39 2.17 -5.08 8.09
N LYS A 40 1.48 -5.42 9.19
CA LYS A 40 0.48 -6.50 9.25
C LYS A 40 -0.68 -6.22 8.27
N THR A 41 -1.16 -4.98 8.24
CA THR A 41 -2.21 -4.55 7.28
C THR A 41 -1.72 -4.68 5.85
N LEU A 42 -0.50 -4.22 5.56
CA LEU A 42 0.08 -4.31 4.22
C LEU A 42 0.29 -5.77 3.79
N THR A 43 0.78 -6.65 4.67
CA THR A 43 0.90 -8.08 4.37
C THR A 43 -0.45 -8.71 4.06
N ARG A 44 -1.51 -8.35 4.80
CA ARG A 44 -2.87 -8.83 4.54
C ARG A 44 -3.41 -8.36 3.20
N VAL A 45 -3.22 -7.09 2.87
CA VAL A 45 -3.67 -6.50 1.59
C VAL A 45 -2.89 -7.10 0.40
N ARG A 46 -1.59 -7.36 0.56
CA ARG A 46 -0.75 -7.98 -0.48
C ARG A 46 -1.03 -9.47 -0.67
N GLY A 47 -1.30 -10.20 0.42
CA GLY A 47 -1.52 -11.65 0.42
C GLY A 47 -2.96 -12.08 0.14
N GLY A 48 -3.91 -11.15 0.25
CA GLY A 48 -5.32 -11.39 -0.08
C GLY A 48 -5.53 -11.44 -1.59
N LYS A 49 -5.34 -12.62 -2.17
CA LYS A 49 -6.24 -13.09 -3.23
C LYS A 49 -7.53 -13.56 -2.59
#